data_AF-A0A7W7FYI6-F1
#
_entry.id   AF-A0A7W7FYI6-F1
#
_cell.length_a   1.000
_cell.length_b   1.000
_cell.length_c   1.000
_cell.angle_alpha   90.00
_cell.angle_beta   90.00
_cell.angle_gamma   90.00
#
_symmetry.space_group_name_H-M   'P 1'
#
loop_
_entity.id
_entity.type
_entity.pdbx_description
1 polymer ?
#
loop_
_entity_poly.entity_id
_entity_poly.type
_entity_poly.pdbx_seq_one_letter_code
_entity_poly.pdbx_strand_id
1 'polypeptide(L)'
;MWDVLPLLLTDRRISVTFAIDHGSAFSHRIRDHLAQAGARTLDWETAITRRYDLALAASDNGDLHRVRAPLILLPHGIGYHRRSPGDPTSISGLRRSALVRRNRIIPNTLVVAHDHQLAVIASVEPRLLPRTLVAGDPCLDRIHRSEHLRPAYRTALGADRRELVLLCSTWGKNSLFGACTDLPARLLAALPADRFRCALVLHPNVWTQHGALRINALLRRATDAGLLVVPPEQGWQAAIVAASLVISDHGSLTSYSLGAGRPLLLATDGGPEVVPGSPLDHLRSRVPLLRLDKPLAAQIEQALIPNPDSAVDAAAIFARTGQSAAILRTRMYTVLDLPEPAWQARPDPLPTPEITLTEPDALRVQIDGTTTLTMRRFPVVLGEPEPPGHLAVSEHATDPELLERAAVVWSATRHEHPADADEWGAATLRRWPGAQLAVTEVEPGAIVAFRRNGDRVTVQATVPRSVAGSALYHWILHGQPSVELAIEAGANSGVLRW
;
A
#
# COMPACT_ATOMS: atom_id res chain seq x y z
N MET A 1 -6.26 -15.09 -8.30
CA MET A 1 -7.48 -15.95 -8.27
C MET A 1 -8.74 -15.09 -8.28
N TRP A 2 -8.89 -14.16 -7.34
CA TRP A 2 -10.04 -13.25 -7.28
C TRP A 2 -10.26 -12.41 -8.55
N ASP A 3 -9.23 -12.15 -9.35
CA ASP A 3 -9.36 -11.42 -10.62
C ASP A 3 -9.97 -12.27 -11.76
N VAL A 4 -10.05 -13.58 -11.59
CA VAL A 4 -10.49 -14.54 -12.63
C VAL A 4 -11.83 -15.18 -12.26
N LEU A 5 -12.10 -15.42 -10.98
CA LEU A 5 -13.33 -16.06 -10.51
C LEU A 5 -14.63 -15.38 -10.99
N PRO A 6 -14.75 -14.03 -11.01
CA PRO A 6 -15.97 -13.37 -11.48
C PRO A 6 -16.39 -13.77 -12.91
N LEU A 7 -15.46 -14.24 -13.74
CA LEU A 7 -15.73 -14.72 -15.10
C LEU A 7 -16.58 -15.99 -15.14
N LEU A 8 -16.68 -16.73 -14.02
CA LEU A 8 -17.43 -17.99 -13.89
C LEU A 8 -18.62 -17.88 -12.93
N LEU A 9 -18.51 -17.08 -11.86
CA LEU A 9 -19.45 -17.10 -10.73
C LEU A 9 -20.90 -16.73 -11.08
N THR A 10 -21.13 -16.00 -12.17
CA THR A 10 -22.46 -15.56 -12.59
C THR A 10 -23.19 -16.58 -13.45
N ASP A 11 -22.52 -17.62 -13.93
CA ASP A 11 -23.11 -18.67 -14.75
C ASP A 11 -23.69 -19.80 -13.88
N ARG A 12 -25.02 -19.94 -13.89
CA ARG A 12 -25.75 -20.92 -13.09
C ARG A 12 -25.42 -22.38 -13.43
N ARG A 13 -24.78 -22.63 -14.58
CA ARG A 13 -24.32 -23.97 -14.99
C ARG A 13 -23.06 -24.40 -14.25
N ILE A 14 -22.36 -23.47 -13.60
CA ILE A 14 -21.06 -23.69 -12.97
C ILE A 14 -21.22 -23.63 -11.46
N SER A 15 -20.72 -24.65 -10.76
CA SER A 15 -20.59 -24.64 -9.30
C SER A 15 -19.12 -24.52 -8.91
N VAL A 16 -18.78 -23.52 -8.09
CA VAL A 16 -17.41 -23.28 -7.64
C VAL A 16 -17.25 -23.77 -6.21
N THR A 17 -16.13 -24.44 -5.93
CA THR A 17 -15.74 -24.90 -4.60
C THR A 17 -14.24 -24.80 -4.46
N PHE A 18 -13.77 -24.49 -3.25
CA PHE A 18 -12.37 -24.27 -2.95
C PHE A 18 -11.80 -25.42 -2.13
N ALA A 19 -10.54 -25.75 -2.37
CA ALA A 19 -9.78 -26.68 -1.54
C ALA A 19 -8.38 -26.10 -1.29
N ILE A 20 -7.83 -26.38 -0.12
CA ILE A 20 -6.50 -25.91 0.28
C ILE A 20 -5.67 -27.16 0.57
N ASP A 21 -4.58 -27.33 -0.16
CA ASP A 21 -3.63 -28.41 0.09
C ASP A 21 -2.89 -28.21 1.42
N HIS A 22 -2.64 -29.32 2.13
CA HIS A 22 -1.93 -29.37 3.41
C HIS A 22 -0.50 -28.83 3.33
N GLY A 23 0.13 -28.91 2.15
CA GLY A 23 1.48 -28.40 1.90
C GLY A 23 1.59 -26.87 1.82
N SER A 24 0.48 -26.13 1.87
CA SER A 24 0.54 -24.67 1.89
C SER A 24 0.92 -24.18 3.29
N ALA A 25 2.13 -23.65 3.44
CA ALA A 25 2.58 -22.91 4.63
C ALA A 25 1.67 -21.71 4.97
N PHE A 26 0.71 -21.38 4.09
CA PHE A 26 -0.20 -20.24 4.15
C PHE A 26 -1.67 -20.64 4.40
N SER A 27 -1.92 -21.92 4.71
CA SER A 27 -3.27 -22.50 4.74
C SER A 27 -4.24 -21.84 5.72
N HIS A 28 -3.79 -21.35 6.89
CA HIS A 28 -4.66 -20.72 7.90
C HIS A 28 -5.31 -19.43 7.39
N ARG A 29 -4.52 -18.45 6.91
CA ARG A 29 -5.06 -17.16 6.44
C ARG A 29 -5.93 -17.32 5.19
N ILE A 30 -5.61 -18.30 4.33
CA ILE A 30 -6.43 -18.60 3.16
C ILE A 30 -7.80 -19.17 3.58
N ARG A 31 -7.87 -20.02 4.62
CA ARG A 31 -9.16 -20.52 5.16
C ARG A 31 -10.02 -19.37 5.67
N ASP A 32 -9.45 -18.48 6.48
CA ASP A 32 -10.18 -17.34 7.05
C ASP A 32 -10.71 -16.42 5.94
N HIS A 33 -9.87 -16.11 4.96
CA HIS A 33 -10.25 -15.28 3.81
C HIS A 33 -11.38 -15.90 2.97
N LEU A 34 -11.31 -17.21 2.72
CA LEU A 34 -12.39 -17.92 2.03
C LEU A 34 -13.69 -17.95 2.84
N ALA A 35 -13.61 -18.13 4.16
CA ALA A 35 -14.77 -18.09 5.03
C ALA A 35 -15.43 -16.71 5.04
N GLN A 36 -14.65 -15.64 5.14
CA GLN A 36 -15.14 -14.25 5.06
C GLN A 36 -15.80 -13.94 3.71
N ALA A 37 -15.29 -14.51 2.62
CA ALA A 37 -15.89 -14.39 1.29
C ALA A 37 -17.15 -15.26 1.09
N GLY A 38 -17.58 -16.03 2.10
CA GLY A 38 -18.72 -16.96 1.97
C GLY A 38 -18.46 -18.12 1.02
N ALA A 39 -17.19 -18.45 0.76
CA ALA A 39 -16.81 -19.47 -0.20
C ALA A 39 -17.08 -20.88 0.33
N ARG A 40 -17.64 -21.74 -0.52
CA ARG A 40 -17.77 -23.16 -0.21
C ARG A 40 -16.40 -23.83 -0.25
N THR A 41 -15.99 -24.44 0.86
CA THR A 41 -14.71 -25.13 0.97
C THR A 41 -14.91 -26.64 1.13
N LEU A 42 -13.93 -27.42 0.65
CA LEU A 42 -13.78 -28.85 0.89
C LEU A 42 -12.42 -29.10 1.53
N ASP A 43 -12.32 -30.17 2.31
CA ASP A 43 -11.02 -30.71 2.68
C ASP A 43 -10.28 -31.25 1.43
N TRP A 44 -8.96 -31.32 1.53
CA TRP A 44 -8.12 -31.71 0.41
C TRP A 44 -8.34 -33.17 0.01
N GLU A 45 -8.54 -34.05 0.98
CA GLU A 45 -8.85 -35.48 0.81
C GLU A 45 -10.10 -35.70 -0.06
N THR A 46 -11.16 -34.93 0.18
CA THR A 46 -12.38 -34.96 -0.62
C THR A 46 -12.11 -34.39 -2.01
N ALA A 47 -11.35 -33.30 -2.11
CA ALA A 47 -11.04 -32.67 -3.39
C ALA A 47 -10.26 -33.58 -4.36
N ILE A 48 -9.42 -34.49 -3.86
CA ILE A 48 -8.64 -35.40 -4.71
C ILE A 48 -9.36 -36.73 -5.06
N THR A 49 -10.46 -37.04 -4.37
CA THR A 49 -11.26 -38.26 -4.61
C THR A 49 -12.38 -38.02 -5.61
N ARG A 50 -12.95 -36.81 -5.63
CA ARG A 50 -13.97 -36.37 -6.58
C ARG A 50 -13.39 -36.06 -7.96
N ARG A 51 -14.27 -36.01 -8.98
CA ARG A 51 -13.94 -35.52 -10.32
C ARG A 51 -14.52 -34.12 -10.49
N TYR A 52 -13.83 -33.27 -11.25
CA TYR A 52 -14.28 -31.93 -11.61
C TYR A 52 -14.00 -31.67 -13.08
N ASP A 53 -14.79 -30.79 -13.69
CA ASP A 53 -14.67 -30.45 -15.11
C ASP A 53 -13.53 -29.45 -15.38
N LEU A 54 -13.12 -28.70 -14.35
CA LEU A 54 -12.04 -27.73 -14.39
C LEU A 54 -11.43 -27.52 -13.00
N ALA A 55 -10.10 -27.41 -12.94
CA ALA A 55 -9.38 -26.92 -11.76
C ALA A 55 -8.61 -25.64 -12.11
N LEU A 56 -8.67 -24.65 -11.22
CA LEU A 56 -7.88 -23.42 -11.30
C LEU A 56 -6.88 -23.38 -10.14
N ALA A 57 -5.62 -23.08 -10.43
CA ALA A 57 -4.60 -22.81 -9.42
C ALA A 57 -3.82 -21.55 -9.79
N ALA A 58 -3.41 -20.77 -8.80
CA ALA A 58 -2.56 -19.57 -8.98
C ALA A 58 -1.15 -19.76 -8.36
N SER A 59 -0.74 -21.02 -8.21
CA SER A 59 0.57 -21.43 -7.71
C SER A 59 0.80 -22.88 -8.12
N ASP A 60 2.05 -23.24 -8.37
CA ASP A 60 2.52 -24.62 -8.58
C ASP A 60 2.82 -25.34 -7.24
N ASN A 61 2.40 -24.77 -6.11
CA ASN A 61 2.53 -25.36 -4.79
C ASN A 61 1.53 -26.49 -4.55
N GLY A 62 2.03 -27.54 -3.91
CA GLY A 62 1.22 -28.66 -3.46
C GLY A 62 1.08 -29.79 -4.47
N ASP A 63 0.26 -30.77 -4.10
CA ASP A 63 0.03 -32.00 -4.87
C ASP A 63 -1.01 -31.84 -5.99
N LEU A 64 -0.94 -30.78 -6.80
CA LEU A 64 -1.97 -30.44 -7.80
C LEU A 64 -2.26 -31.56 -8.82
N HIS A 65 -1.27 -32.43 -9.10
CA HIS A 65 -1.45 -33.60 -9.97
C HIS A 65 -2.44 -34.65 -9.43
N ARG A 66 -2.86 -34.57 -8.16
CA ARG A 66 -3.85 -35.47 -7.55
C ARG A 66 -5.28 -35.05 -7.86
N VAL A 67 -5.50 -33.79 -8.23
CA VAL A 67 -6.82 -33.27 -8.59
C VAL A 67 -7.26 -33.90 -9.90
N ARG A 68 -8.45 -34.51 -9.90
CA ARG A 68 -9.00 -35.22 -11.07
C ARG A 68 -9.80 -34.25 -11.95
N ALA A 69 -9.10 -33.32 -12.57
CA ALA A 69 -9.66 -32.32 -13.47
C ALA A 69 -8.61 -31.78 -14.45
N PRO A 70 -9.00 -31.24 -15.62
CA PRO A 70 -8.13 -30.39 -16.41
C PRO A 70 -7.68 -29.16 -15.60
N LEU A 71 -6.37 -29.02 -15.38
CA LEU A 71 -5.81 -27.91 -14.59
C LEU A 71 -5.42 -26.73 -15.48
N ILE A 72 -5.98 -25.55 -15.22
CA ILE A 72 -5.45 -24.27 -15.71
C ILE A 72 -4.61 -23.66 -14.58
N LEU A 73 -3.30 -23.53 -14.83
CA LEU A 73 -2.35 -22.93 -13.91
C LEU A 73 -2.10 -21.47 -14.29
N LEU A 74 -2.55 -20.57 -13.44
CA LEU A 74 -2.35 -19.12 -13.54
C LEU A 74 -1.00 -18.72 -12.92
N PRO A 75 -0.34 -17.68 -13.44
CA PRO A 75 0.87 -17.16 -12.82
C PRO A 75 0.54 -16.49 -11.48
N HIS A 76 1.50 -16.52 -10.55
CA HIS A 76 1.43 -15.73 -9.33
C HIS A 76 2.05 -14.34 -9.60
N GLY A 77 1.26 -13.28 -9.41
CA GLY A 77 1.62 -11.93 -9.88
C GLY A 77 1.93 -11.93 -11.38
N ILE A 78 2.93 -11.17 -11.81
CA ILE A 78 3.36 -11.08 -13.22
C ILE A 78 4.07 -12.36 -13.75
N GLY A 79 4.28 -13.36 -12.88
CA GLY A 79 4.92 -14.64 -13.22
C GLY A 79 6.44 -14.60 -13.36
N TYR A 80 7.08 -15.67 -12.90
CA TYR A 80 8.40 -16.19 -13.31
C TYR A 80 9.62 -15.25 -13.29
N HIS A 81 9.54 -14.16 -12.52
CA HIS A 81 10.61 -13.17 -12.37
C HIS A 81 11.50 -13.39 -11.15
N ARG A 82 11.11 -14.31 -10.26
CA ARG A 82 11.80 -14.56 -8.99
C ARG A 82 12.12 -16.04 -8.81
N ARG A 83 13.30 -16.32 -8.28
CA ARG A 83 13.70 -17.65 -7.81
C ARG A 83 12.95 -18.05 -6.54
N SER A 84 12.70 -19.33 -6.36
CA SER A 84 12.05 -19.85 -5.16
C SER A 84 12.97 -19.65 -3.94
N PRO A 85 12.51 -19.02 -2.87
CA PRO A 85 13.27 -18.98 -1.63
C PRO A 85 13.46 -20.41 -1.09
N GLY A 86 14.72 -20.78 -0.85
CA GLY A 86 15.11 -22.13 -0.44
C GLY A 86 15.61 -23.03 -1.59
N ASP A 87 15.34 -22.67 -2.85
CA ASP A 87 15.92 -23.34 -4.03
C ASP A 87 16.31 -22.30 -5.09
N PRO A 88 17.59 -21.85 -5.09
CA PRO A 88 18.10 -20.87 -6.05
C PRO A 88 18.05 -21.32 -7.51
N THR A 89 17.86 -22.62 -7.78
CA THR A 89 17.79 -23.18 -9.13
C THR A 89 16.37 -23.22 -9.67
N SER A 90 15.38 -23.09 -8.80
CA SER A 90 13.96 -23.10 -9.15
C SER A 90 13.41 -21.70 -9.37
N ILE A 91 12.59 -21.54 -10.41
CA ILE A 91 11.81 -20.33 -10.66
C ILE A 91 10.45 -20.48 -9.97
N SER A 92 10.06 -19.50 -9.18
CA SER A 92 8.78 -19.50 -8.47
C SER A 92 7.61 -19.56 -9.47
N GLY A 93 6.74 -20.57 -9.33
CA GLY A 93 5.65 -20.83 -10.26
C GLY A 93 6.00 -21.73 -11.45
N LEU A 94 7.27 -22.15 -11.60
CA LEU A 94 7.73 -23.06 -12.66
C LEU A 94 8.59 -24.22 -12.13
N ARG A 95 8.29 -24.78 -10.95
CA ARG A 95 9.00 -25.98 -10.49
C ARG A 95 8.72 -27.14 -11.41
N ARG A 96 9.75 -27.66 -12.07
CA ARG A 96 9.62 -28.79 -12.98
C ARG A 96 8.96 -30.00 -12.32
N SER A 97 9.27 -30.27 -11.05
CA SER A 97 8.68 -31.36 -10.26
C SER A 97 7.17 -31.20 -10.03
N ALA A 98 6.64 -29.98 -10.04
CA ALA A 98 5.21 -29.70 -9.94
C ALA A 98 4.51 -29.71 -11.32
N LEU A 99 5.23 -29.36 -12.38
CA LEU A 99 4.69 -29.28 -13.76
C LEU A 99 4.77 -30.60 -14.52
N VAL A 100 5.72 -31.47 -14.16
CA VAL A 100 5.98 -32.76 -14.81
C VAL A 100 6.07 -33.86 -13.76
N ARG A 101 5.19 -34.85 -13.83
CA ARG A 101 5.21 -36.01 -12.92
C ARG A 101 5.10 -37.30 -13.69
N ARG A 102 6.00 -38.26 -13.42
CA ARG A 102 6.04 -39.57 -14.11
C ARG A 102 6.00 -39.42 -15.63
N ASN A 103 6.80 -38.49 -16.16
CA ASN A 103 6.89 -38.11 -17.57
C ASN A 103 5.59 -37.56 -18.21
N ARG A 104 4.60 -37.12 -17.41
CA ARG A 104 3.37 -36.48 -17.88
C ARG A 104 3.36 -35.01 -17.50
N ILE A 105 2.92 -34.17 -18.43
CA ILE A 105 2.64 -32.76 -18.17
C ILE A 105 1.36 -32.65 -17.35
N ILE A 106 1.43 -31.94 -16.24
CA ILE A 106 0.33 -31.79 -15.27
C ILE A 106 -0.71 -30.75 -15.72
N PRO A 107 -0.36 -29.48 -16.00
CA PRO A 107 -1.36 -28.51 -16.40
C PRO A 107 -1.96 -28.87 -17.77
N ASN A 108 -3.29 -28.80 -17.87
CA ASN A 108 -3.96 -28.75 -19.16
C ASN A 108 -3.54 -27.47 -19.91
N THR A 109 -3.53 -26.34 -19.19
CA THR A 109 -3.13 -25.02 -19.69
C THR A 109 -2.20 -24.33 -18.69
N LEU A 110 -1.09 -23.77 -19.18
CA LEU A 110 -0.21 -22.89 -18.43
C LEU A 110 -0.41 -21.46 -18.91
N VAL A 111 -0.84 -20.54 -18.05
CA VAL A 111 -1.11 -19.15 -18.45
C VAL A 111 0.11 -18.28 -18.20
N VAL A 112 0.40 -17.38 -19.14
CA VAL A 112 1.42 -16.34 -19.01
C VAL A 112 0.91 -14.97 -19.42
N ALA A 113 1.55 -13.93 -18.88
CA ALA A 113 1.19 -12.54 -19.14
C ALA A 113 1.82 -11.98 -20.41
N HIS A 114 2.96 -12.52 -20.86
CA HIS A 114 3.70 -12.00 -22.01
C HIS A 114 4.46 -13.08 -22.79
N ASP A 115 4.61 -12.91 -24.10
CA ASP A 115 5.32 -13.83 -25.00
C ASP A 115 6.79 -14.06 -24.62
N HIS A 116 7.45 -13.05 -24.05
CA HIS A 116 8.82 -13.15 -23.52
C HIS A 116 9.00 -14.26 -22.48
N GLN A 117 7.92 -14.69 -21.80
CA GLN A 117 7.97 -15.76 -20.81
C GLN A 117 8.07 -17.16 -21.46
N LEU A 118 7.82 -17.28 -22.77
CA LEU A 118 7.89 -18.57 -23.48
C LEU A 118 9.30 -19.15 -23.49
N ALA A 119 10.34 -18.32 -23.61
CA ALA A 119 11.74 -18.78 -23.54
C ALA A 119 12.08 -19.37 -22.16
N VAL A 120 11.59 -18.75 -21.09
CA VAL A 120 11.75 -19.25 -19.71
C VAL A 120 10.99 -20.57 -19.51
N ILE A 121 9.79 -20.70 -20.08
CA ILE A 121 9.05 -21.97 -20.03
C ILE A 121 9.80 -23.07 -20.78
N ALA A 122 10.31 -22.77 -21.96
CA ALA A 122 11.05 -23.72 -22.78
C ALA A 122 12.32 -24.23 -22.09
N SER A 123 13.03 -23.36 -21.36
CA SER A 123 14.24 -23.76 -20.62
C SER A 123 13.94 -24.70 -19.44
N VAL A 124 12.74 -24.63 -18.87
CA VAL A 124 12.29 -25.55 -17.80
C VAL A 124 11.81 -26.88 -18.38
N GLU A 125 10.88 -26.85 -19.34
CA GLU A 125 10.34 -28.04 -20.02
C GLU A 125 9.67 -27.65 -21.36
N PRO A 126 10.28 -27.94 -22.52
CA PRO A 126 9.76 -27.54 -23.83
C PRO A 126 8.35 -28.08 -24.15
N ARG A 127 7.98 -29.24 -23.61
CA ARG A 127 6.64 -29.84 -23.80
C ARG A 127 5.50 -29.04 -23.18
N LEU A 128 5.80 -28.01 -22.38
CA LEU A 128 4.79 -27.08 -21.87
C LEU A 128 4.31 -26.09 -22.94
N LEU A 129 5.14 -25.76 -23.95
CA LEU A 129 4.82 -24.72 -24.93
C LEU A 129 3.49 -24.92 -25.66
N PRO A 130 3.12 -26.14 -26.14
CA PRO A 130 1.83 -26.36 -26.79
C PRO A 130 0.62 -26.20 -25.86
N ARG A 131 0.86 -26.12 -24.54
CA ARG A 131 -0.15 -25.93 -23.49
C ARG A 131 -0.08 -24.53 -22.89
N THR A 132 0.83 -23.68 -23.36
CA THR A 132 0.97 -22.32 -22.87
C THR A 132 0.00 -21.38 -23.57
N LEU A 133 -0.71 -20.58 -22.78
CA LEU A 133 -1.62 -19.54 -23.26
C LEU A 133 -1.12 -18.17 -22.80
N VAL A 134 -0.81 -17.29 -23.75
CA VAL A 134 -0.52 -15.87 -23.47
C VAL A 134 -1.85 -15.14 -23.34
N ALA A 135 -2.25 -14.88 -22.09
CA ALA A 135 -3.56 -14.30 -21.77
C ALA A 135 -3.48 -12.87 -21.24
N GLY A 136 -2.31 -12.23 -21.23
CA GLY A 136 -2.14 -10.97 -20.50
C GLY A 136 -2.30 -11.13 -19.00
N ASP A 137 -2.53 -10.03 -18.30
CA ASP A 137 -2.63 -10.02 -16.84
C ASP A 137 -4.00 -9.47 -16.37
N PRO A 138 -4.86 -10.30 -15.75
CA PRO A 138 -6.19 -9.86 -15.33
C PRO A 138 -6.13 -8.86 -14.17
N CYS A 139 -5.06 -8.84 -13.37
CA CYS A 139 -4.87 -7.86 -12.31
C CYS A 139 -4.53 -6.48 -12.91
N LEU A 140 -3.66 -6.42 -13.93
CA LEU A 140 -3.39 -5.16 -14.62
C LEU A 140 -4.64 -4.62 -15.31
N ASP A 141 -5.42 -5.48 -15.96
CA ASP A 141 -6.68 -5.09 -16.60
C ASP A 141 -7.64 -4.45 -15.60
N ARG A 142 -7.72 -4.98 -14.37
CA ARG A 142 -8.52 -4.38 -13.28
C ARG A 142 -7.96 -3.04 -12.80
N ILE A 143 -6.63 -2.91 -12.70
CA ILE A 143 -5.97 -1.64 -12.35
C ILE A 143 -6.33 -0.57 -13.38
N HIS A 144 -6.13 -0.85 -14.68
CA HIS A 144 -6.49 0.08 -15.76
C HIS A 144 -7.98 0.40 -15.80
N ARG A 145 -8.83 -0.59 -15.58
CA ARG A 145 -10.29 -0.38 -15.51
C ARG A 145 -10.67 0.59 -14.38
N SER A 146 -9.87 0.66 -13.34
CA SER A 146 -10.15 1.43 -12.12
C SER A 146 -9.50 2.80 -12.08
N GLU A 147 -8.74 3.20 -13.12
CA GLU A 147 -8.05 4.50 -13.18
C GLU A 147 -8.99 5.70 -12.97
N HIS A 148 -10.21 5.64 -13.53
CA HIS A 148 -11.23 6.68 -13.35
C HIS A 148 -11.69 6.86 -11.89
N LEU A 149 -11.45 5.87 -11.02
CA LEU A 149 -11.79 5.90 -9.59
C LEU A 149 -10.64 6.42 -8.72
N ARG A 150 -9.52 6.85 -9.33
CA ARG A 150 -8.36 7.40 -8.61
C ARG A 150 -8.73 8.47 -7.56
N PRO A 151 -9.62 9.45 -7.82
CA PRO A 151 -10.02 10.42 -6.79
C PRO A 151 -10.63 9.76 -5.55
N ALA A 152 -11.52 8.78 -5.73
CA ALA A 152 -12.16 8.07 -4.63
C ALA A 152 -11.15 7.24 -3.82
N TYR A 153 -10.21 6.57 -4.48
CA TYR A 153 -9.15 5.83 -3.78
C TYR A 153 -8.20 6.74 -3.01
N ARG A 154 -7.90 7.94 -3.54
CA ARG A 154 -7.10 8.93 -2.82
C ARG A 154 -7.81 9.42 -1.56
N THR A 155 -9.10 9.71 -1.63
CA THR A 155 -9.90 10.07 -0.44
C THR A 155 -9.92 8.94 0.60
N ALA A 156 -10.14 7.69 0.16
CA ALA A 156 -10.14 6.53 1.05
C ALA A 156 -8.78 6.29 1.75
N LEU A 157 -7.69 6.80 1.18
CA LEU A 157 -6.33 6.72 1.73
C LEU A 157 -5.88 8.02 2.41
N GLY A 158 -6.75 9.02 2.56
CA GLY A 158 -6.43 10.32 3.16
C GLY A 158 -5.37 11.11 2.36
N ALA A 159 -5.38 10.97 1.04
CA ALA A 159 -4.40 11.54 0.11
C ALA A 159 -5.04 12.44 -0.96
N ASP A 160 -6.27 12.89 -0.80
CA ASP A 160 -6.96 13.81 -1.71
C ASP A 160 -6.12 15.07 -2.01
N ARG A 161 -5.60 15.73 -0.97
CA ARG A 161 -4.74 16.92 -1.09
C ARG A 161 -3.25 16.69 -0.77
N ARG A 162 -2.82 15.42 -0.62
CA ARG A 162 -1.44 15.04 -0.27
C ARG A 162 -0.85 14.11 -1.33
N GLU A 163 0.46 14.16 -1.53
CA GLU A 163 1.15 13.17 -2.37
C GLU A 163 1.22 11.82 -1.65
N LEU A 164 0.68 10.77 -2.28
CA LEU A 164 0.70 9.42 -1.71
C LEU A 164 2.00 8.71 -2.11
N VAL A 165 2.87 8.49 -1.13
CA VAL A 165 4.09 7.66 -1.24
C VAL A 165 3.75 6.25 -0.78
N LEU A 166 3.67 5.32 -1.73
CA LEU A 166 3.34 3.92 -1.47
C LEU A 166 4.62 3.09 -1.39
N LEU A 167 4.86 2.47 -0.25
CA LEU A 167 5.88 1.45 -0.07
C LEU A 167 5.32 0.07 -0.39
N CYS A 168 6.00 -0.67 -1.25
CA CYS A 168 5.64 -2.04 -1.62
C CYS A 168 6.81 -2.96 -1.28
N SER A 169 6.59 -3.93 -0.39
CA SER A 169 7.59 -4.94 -0.08
C SER A 169 7.12 -6.32 -0.51
N THR A 170 7.95 -7.01 -1.30
CA THR A 170 7.94 -8.48 -1.36
C THR A 170 8.43 -9.06 -0.02
N TRP A 171 8.88 -10.31 -0.01
CA TRP A 171 9.28 -11.01 1.20
C TRP A 171 10.66 -11.66 1.07
N GLY A 172 11.31 -11.89 2.21
CA GLY A 172 12.68 -12.42 2.28
C GLY A 172 13.71 -11.33 2.55
N LYS A 173 14.96 -11.72 2.78
CA LYS A 173 16.04 -10.81 3.21
C LYS A 173 16.39 -9.72 2.20
N ASN A 174 16.11 -9.94 0.91
CA ASN A 174 16.40 -9.00 -0.17
C ASN A 174 15.17 -8.14 -0.54
N SER A 175 14.06 -8.22 0.21
CA SER A 175 12.91 -7.34 0.02
C SER A 175 13.13 -6.00 0.72
N LEU A 176 12.31 -4.99 0.37
CA LEU A 176 12.34 -3.66 1.00
C LEU A 176 12.24 -3.79 2.52
N PHE A 177 11.22 -4.49 3.02
CA PHE A 177 11.01 -4.62 4.47
C PHE A 177 12.02 -5.56 5.14
N GLY A 178 12.59 -6.52 4.39
CA GLY A 178 13.61 -7.43 4.89
C GLY A 178 14.99 -6.79 5.02
N ALA A 179 15.36 -5.90 4.10
CA ALA A 179 16.65 -5.22 4.08
C ALA A 179 16.62 -3.84 4.77
N CYS A 180 15.48 -3.16 4.75
CA CYS A 180 15.30 -1.78 5.18
C CYS A 180 14.04 -1.64 6.05
N THR A 181 13.97 -2.41 7.14
CA THR A 181 12.76 -2.49 8.00
C THR A 181 12.34 -1.15 8.59
N ASP A 182 13.29 -0.24 8.81
CA ASP A 182 13.10 1.11 9.36
C ASP A 182 12.69 2.16 8.31
N LEU A 183 12.74 1.84 7.02
CA LEU A 183 12.45 2.80 5.95
C LEU A 183 11.10 3.52 6.07
N PRO A 184 9.98 2.86 6.45
CA PRO A 184 8.71 3.57 6.66
C PRO A 184 8.80 4.67 7.73
N ALA A 185 9.48 4.40 8.84
CA ALA A 185 9.69 5.35 9.93
C ALA A 185 10.56 6.54 9.48
N ARG A 186 11.68 6.24 8.80
CA ARG A 186 12.59 7.25 8.25
C ARG A 186 11.92 8.19 7.25
N LEU A 187 11.04 7.65 6.40
CA LEU A 187 10.28 8.45 5.44
C LEU A 187 9.29 9.38 6.12
N LEU A 188 8.56 8.90 7.12
CA LEU A 188 7.63 9.73 7.88
C LEU A 188 8.34 10.87 8.58
N ALA A 189 9.47 10.61 9.25
CA ALA A 189 10.27 11.65 9.91
C ALA A 189 10.83 12.68 8.91
N ALA A 190 11.13 12.27 7.67
CA ALA A 190 11.74 13.13 6.66
C ALA A 190 10.74 13.96 5.83
N LEU A 191 9.46 13.60 5.80
CA LEU A 191 8.47 14.21 4.91
C LEU A 191 7.44 15.06 5.68
N PRO A 192 7.09 16.26 5.20
CA PRO A 192 6.02 17.06 5.81
C PRO A 192 4.66 16.34 5.71
N ALA A 193 4.02 16.07 6.86
CA ALA A 193 2.75 15.34 6.98
C ALA A 193 1.60 16.01 6.22
N ASP A 194 1.67 17.32 6.05
CA ASP A 194 0.66 18.10 5.35
C ASP A 194 0.74 18.00 3.84
N ARG A 195 1.90 17.63 3.30
CA ARG A 195 2.11 17.49 1.86
C ARG A 195 2.15 16.03 1.44
N PHE A 196 2.56 15.13 2.31
CA PHE A 196 2.76 13.72 2.01
C PHE A 196 1.90 12.81 2.88
N ARG A 197 1.45 11.71 2.29
CA ARG A 197 0.84 10.57 2.97
C ARG A 197 1.66 9.33 2.63
N CYS A 198 2.03 8.54 3.64
CA CYS A 198 2.78 7.29 3.42
C CYS A 198 1.87 6.08 3.67
N ALA A 199 1.94 5.10 2.78
CA ALA A 199 1.26 3.82 2.93
C ALA A 199 2.22 2.66 2.68
N LEU A 200 2.02 1.53 3.35
CA LEU A 200 2.82 0.32 3.24
C LEU A 200 1.96 -0.87 2.85
N VAL A 201 2.37 -1.58 1.80
CA VAL A 201 1.86 -2.89 1.41
C VAL A 201 2.97 -3.91 1.65
N LEU A 202 2.70 -4.87 2.54
CA LEU A 202 3.56 -6.03 2.76
C LEU A 202 2.98 -7.25 2.06
N HIS A 203 3.83 -8.02 1.38
CA HIS A 203 3.43 -9.28 0.77
C HIS A 203 2.79 -10.23 1.82
N PRO A 204 1.71 -10.96 1.47
CA PRO A 204 1.01 -11.85 2.41
C PRO A 204 1.92 -12.81 3.19
N ASN A 205 2.97 -13.32 2.55
CA ASN A 205 3.94 -14.21 3.18
C ASN A 205 4.69 -13.58 4.37
N VAL A 206 4.88 -12.26 4.41
CA VAL A 206 5.49 -11.56 5.55
C VAL A 206 4.62 -11.73 6.79
N TRP A 207 3.30 -11.54 6.62
CA TRP A 207 2.31 -11.73 7.69
C TRP A 207 2.23 -13.17 8.15
N THR A 208 2.24 -14.13 7.22
CA THR A 208 2.21 -15.55 7.58
C THR A 208 3.47 -15.98 8.32
N GLN A 209 4.65 -15.53 7.89
CA GLN A 209 5.92 -15.94 8.49
C GLN A 209 6.11 -15.36 9.90
N HIS A 210 5.72 -14.11 10.12
CA HIS A 210 6.02 -13.41 11.37
C HIS A 210 4.81 -13.25 12.30
N GLY A 211 3.60 -13.43 11.79
CA GLY A 211 2.36 -13.20 12.52
C GLY A 211 2.02 -11.72 12.68
N ALA A 212 0.72 -11.41 12.74
CA ALA A 212 0.23 -10.03 12.83
C ALA A 212 0.74 -9.30 14.08
N LEU A 213 0.85 -9.99 15.23
CA LEU A 213 1.36 -9.42 16.47
C LEU A 213 2.77 -8.83 16.29
N ARG A 214 3.68 -9.58 15.66
CA ARG A 214 5.07 -9.15 15.44
C ARG A 214 5.12 -8.00 14.44
N ILE A 215 4.37 -8.09 13.34
CA ILE A 215 4.35 -7.03 12.32
C ILE A 215 3.81 -5.72 12.90
N ASN A 216 2.71 -5.77 13.65
CA ASN A 216 2.14 -4.59 14.30
C ASN A 216 3.12 -3.98 15.32
N ALA A 217 3.83 -4.81 16.08
CA ALA A 217 4.85 -4.32 17.01
C ALA A 217 6.04 -3.64 16.29
N LEU A 218 6.50 -4.19 15.16
CA LEU A 218 7.58 -3.61 14.36
C LEU A 218 7.17 -2.28 13.71
N LEU A 219 5.91 -2.17 13.26
CA LEU A 219 5.41 -0.99 12.58
C LEU A 219 4.86 0.07 13.53
N ARG A 220 4.75 -0.21 14.84
CA ARG A 220 4.05 0.63 15.81
C ARG A 220 4.48 2.10 15.77
N ARG A 221 5.79 2.35 15.76
CA ARG A 221 6.33 3.72 15.70
C ARG A 221 5.95 4.45 14.42
N ALA A 222 5.91 3.75 13.30
CA ALA A 222 5.51 4.32 12.03
C ALA A 222 3.99 4.55 11.97
N THR A 223 3.18 3.62 12.49
CA THR A 223 1.71 3.77 12.51
C THR A 223 1.25 4.87 13.45
N ASP A 224 1.88 5.02 14.62
CA ASP A 224 1.61 6.13 15.55
C ASP A 224 1.96 7.48 14.90
N ALA A 225 2.99 7.50 14.05
CA ALA A 225 3.37 8.65 13.23
C ALA A 225 2.59 8.77 11.90
N GLY A 226 1.49 8.03 11.72
CA GLY A 226 0.57 8.18 10.58
C GLY A 226 0.84 7.30 9.36
N LEU A 227 1.63 6.22 9.47
CA LEU A 227 1.75 5.21 8.42
C LEU A 227 0.42 4.48 8.21
N LEU A 228 -0.08 4.46 6.97
CA LEU A 228 -1.16 3.55 6.60
C LEU A 228 -0.61 2.17 6.27
N VAL A 229 -1.10 1.13 6.94
CA VAL A 229 -0.77 -0.27 6.58
C VAL A 229 -1.95 -0.84 5.82
N VAL A 230 -1.77 -1.07 4.52
CA VAL A 230 -2.81 -1.65 3.66
C VAL A 230 -2.92 -3.15 3.97
N PRO A 231 -4.11 -3.67 4.26
CA PRO A 231 -4.30 -5.10 4.50
C PRO A 231 -3.84 -5.96 3.31
N PRO A 232 -3.20 -7.11 3.53
CA PRO A 232 -2.72 -7.95 2.44
C PRO A 232 -3.84 -8.62 1.62
N GLU A 233 -5.06 -8.66 2.15
CA GLU A 233 -6.22 -9.31 1.51
C GLU A 233 -6.84 -8.45 0.40
N GLN A 234 -6.85 -7.12 0.54
CA GLN A 234 -7.47 -6.19 -0.40
C GLN A 234 -6.92 -4.76 -0.30
N GLY A 235 -7.16 -3.94 -1.34
CA GLY A 235 -6.88 -2.50 -1.33
C GLY A 235 -5.52 -2.10 -1.90
N TRP A 236 -4.57 -3.02 -2.02
CA TRP A 236 -3.24 -2.72 -2.57
C TRP A 236 -3.27 -2.27 -4.04
N GLN A 237 -4.16 -2.84 -4.89
CA GLN A 237 -4.29 -2.37 -6.27
C GLN A 237 -4.82 -0.93 -6.32
N ALA A 238 -5.82 -0.62 -5.50
CA ALA A 238 -6.39 0.72 -5.40
C ALA A 238 -5.35 1.72 -4.84
N ALA A 239 -4.48 1.28 -3.92
CA ALA A 239 -3.35 2.08 -3.46
C ALA A 239 -2.35 2.38 -4.59
N ILE A 240 -2.06 1.42 -5.49
CA ILE A 240 -1.25 1.67 -6.69
C ILE A 240 -1.92 2.71 -7.61
N VAL A 241 -3.23 2.61 -7.82
CA VAL A 241 -3.98 3.61 -8.61
C VAL A 241 -3.92 5.00 -7.95
N ALA A 242 -4.06 5.07 -6.63
CA ALA A 242 -4.03 6.32 -5.86
C ALA A 242 -2.64 6.96 -5.77
N ALA A 243 -1.57 6.17 -5.90
CA ALA A 243 -0.20 6.57 -5.65
C ALA A 243 0.23 7.78 -6.50
N SER A 244 1.06 8.61 -5.89
CA SER A 244 1.82 9.67 -6.57
C SER A 244 3.25 9.20 -6.86
N LEU A 245 3.82 8.41 -5.95
CA LEU A 245 5.12 7.76 -6.07
C LEU A 245 5.05 6.37 -5.44
N VAL A 246 5.71 5.39 -6.07
CA VAL A 246 5.86 4.05 -5.49
C VAL A 246 7.34 3.78 -5.20
N ILE A 247 7.63 3.40 -3.95
CA ILE A 247 8.94 2.90 -3.53
C ILE A 247 8.80 1.39 -3.35
N SER A 248 9.47 0.60 -4.18
CA SER A 248 9.27 -0.85 -4.23
C SER A 248 10.58 -1.61 -4.23
N ASP A 249 10.50 -2.93 -4.37
CA ASP A 249 11.64 -3.84 -4.48
C ASP A 249 11.50 -4.74 -5.72
N HIS A 250 11.96 -5.97 -5.62
CA HIS A 250 11.92 -6.96 -6.69
C HIS A 250 10.61 -7.79 -6.71
N GLY A 251 9.51 -7.26 -6.15
CA GLY A 251 8.18 -7.87 -6.21
C GLY A 251 7.37 -7.50 -7.47
N SER A 252 6.28 -8.23 -7.70
CA SER A 252 5.37 -7.97 -8.83
C SER A 252 4.67 -6.61 -8.76
N LEU A 253 4.55 -6.02 -7.57
CA LEU A 253 3.93 -4.70 -7.40
C LEU A 253 4.75 -3.61 -8.11
N THR A 254 6.07 -3.77 -8.24
CA THR A 254 6.92 -2.88 -9.03
C THR A 254 6.47 -2.83 -10.49
N SER A 255 6.22 -3.99 -11.10
CA SER A 255 5.75 -4.05 -12.48
C SER A 255 4.30 -3.58 -12.63
N TYR A 256 3.42 -3.86 -11.67
CA TYR A 256 2.05 -3.32 -11.71
C TYR A 256 2.02 -1.80 -11.58
N SER A 257 2.87 -1.22 -10.72
CA SER A 257 3.02 0.23 -10.61
C SER A 257 3.55 0.85 -11.89
N LEU A 258 4.49 0.19 -12.58
CA LEU A 258 4.90 0.64 -13.91
C LEU A 258 3.74 0.54 -14.91
N GLY A 259 3.03 -0.59 -14.93
CA GLY A 259 1.88 -0.80 -15.81
C GLY A 259 0.77 0.24 -15.58
N ALA A 260 0.62 0.73 -14.35
CA ALA A 260 -0.28 1.82 -13.98
C ALA A 260 0.27 3.22 -14.27
N GLY A 261 1.47 3.34 -14.84
CA GLY A 261 2.12 4.61 -15.16
C GLY A 261 2.54 5.41 -13.93
N ARG A 262 2.84 4.75 -12.80
CA ARG A 262 3.28 5.43 -11.56
C ARG A 262 4.78 5.64 -11.55
N PRO A 263 5.28 6.83 -11.13
CA PRO A 263 6.68 7.04 -10.82
C PRO A 263 7.19 6.01 -9.80
N LEU A 264 8.43 5.56 -9.99
CA LEU A 264 9.01 4.45 -9.25
C LEU A 264 10.43 4.75 -8.74
N LEU A 265 10.70 4.32 -7.51
CA LEU A 265 12.04 4.16 -6.96
C LEU A 265 12.20 2.73 -6.43
N LEU A 266 13.37 2.14 -6.63
CA LEU A 266 13.72 0.86 -6.01
C LEU A 266 14.43 1.10 -4.67
N ALA A 267 13.90 0.57 -3.58
CA ALA A 267 14.62 0.51 -2.31
C ALA A 267 15.71 -0.57 -2.32
N THR A 268 15.48 -1.65 -3.06
CA THR A 268 16.43 -2.77 -3.25
C THR A 268 16.30 -3.32 -4.67
N ASP A 269 17.38 -3.89 -5.19
CA ASP A 269 17.45 -4.45 -6.55
C ASP A 269 17.11 -5.96 -6.63
N GLY A 270 16.86 -6.59 -5.48
CA GLY A 270 16.61 -8.03 -5.30
C GLY A 270 17.81 -8.94 -5.53
N GLY A 271 18.96 -8.41 -5.93
CA GLY A 271 20.20 -9.14 -6.18
C GLY A 271 19.99 -10.46 -6.95
N PRO A 272 20.39 -11.61 -6.37
CA PRO A 272 20.37 -12.92 -7.04
C PRO A 272 19.00 -13.59 -7.09
N GLU A 273 17.97 -13.02 -6.44
CA GLU A 273 16.61 -13.57 -6.47
C GLU A 273 15.88 -13.24 -7.77
N VAL A 274 16.30 -12.19 -8.47
CA VAL A 274 15.76 -11.80 -9.77
C VAL A 274 16.27 -12.76 -10.85
N VAL A 275 15.35 -13.32 -11.63
CA VAL A 275 15.68 -14.23 -12.73
C VAL A 275 16.21 -13.41 -13.92
N PRO A 276 17.41 -13.72 -14.46
CA PRO A 276 17.94 -13.03 -15.64
C PRO A 276 17.01 -13.08 -16.84
N GLY A 277 16.84 -11.97 -17.55
CA GLY A 277 15.96 -11.86 -18.72
C GLY A 277 14.45 -11.91 -18.38
N SER A 278 14.09 -11.90 -17.10
CA SER A 278 12.70 -11.74 -16.69
C SER A 278 12.26 -10.27 -16.84
N PRO A 279 10.94 -9.99 -16.86
CA PRO A 279 10.46 -8.60 -16.98
C PRO A 279 11.02 -7.66 -15.91
N LEU A 280 11.22 -8.16 -14.69
CA LEU A 280 11.77 -7.39 -13.60
C LEU A 280 13.29 -7.14 -13.72
N ASP A 281 14.02 -8.07 -14.33
CA ASP A 281 15.45 -7.88 -14.61
C ASP A 281 15.67 -6.74 -15.61
N HIS A 282 14.83 -6.66 -16.64
CA HIS A 282 14.83 -5.55 -17.59
C HIS A 282 14.39 -4.22 -16.97
N LEU A 283 13.48 -4.28 -15.99
CA LEU A 283 12.96 -3.10 -15.31
C LEU A 283 13.98 -2.48 -14.34
N ARG A 284 14.66 -3.30 -13.53
CA ARG A 284 15.53 -2.80 -12.45
C ARG A 284 16.73 -2.00 -12.94
N SER A 285 17.17 -2.19 -14.20
CA SER A 285 18.26 -1.40 -14.77
C SER A 285 17.82 0.00 -15.24
N ARG A 286 16.51 0.27 -15.29
CA ARG A 286 15.94 1.53 -15.78
C ARG A 286 15.28 2.37 -14.68
N VAL A 287 14.92 1.75 -13.56
CA VAL A 287 14.31 2.44 -12.42
C VAL A 287 15.39 2.94 -11.46
N PRO A 288 15.37 4.22 -11.03
CA PRO A 288 16.36 4.74 -10.09
C PRO A 288 16.32 4.02 -8.73
N LEU A 289 17.50 3.79 -8.15
CA LEU A 289 17.65 3.23 -6.81
C LEU A 289 17.61 4.35 -5.76
N LEU A 290 16.80 4.15 -4.72
CA LEU A 290 16.75 5.01 -3.54
C LEU A 290 18.05 4.90 -2.75
N ARG A 291 18.72 6.03 -2.52
CA ARG A 291 19.97 6.14 -1.79
C ARG A 291 19.70 6.42 -0.32
N LEU A 292 19.77 5.39 0.50
CA LEU A 292 19.50 5.47 1.94
C LEU A 292 20.54 6.30 2.72
N ASP A 293 21.71 6.54 2.14
CA ASP A 293 22.78 7.40 2.67
C ASP A 293 22.58 8.89 2.35
N LYS A 294 21.53 9.24 1.59
CA LYS A 294 21.23 10.60 1.16
C LYS A 294 19.87 11.06 1.72
N PRO A 295 19.62 12.37 1.79
CA PRO A 295 18.33 12.89 2.24
C PRO A 295 17.17 12.29 1.43
N LEU A 296 16.22 11.66 2.13
CA LEU A 296 15.08 10.97 1.49
C LEU A 296 14.13 11.96 0.83
N ALA A 297 13.82 13.08 1.50
CA ALA A 297 12.89 14.09 1.02
C ALA A 297 13.27 14.62 -0.38
N ALA A 298 14.54 14.98 -0.59
CA ALA A 298 15.02 15.50 -1.87
C ALA A 298 14.88 14.48 -3.01
N GLN A 299 15.12 13.18 -2.74
CA GLN A 299 14.97 12.12 -3.74
C GLN A 299 13.50 11.90 -4.11
N ILE A 300 12.60 12.01 -3.14
CA ILE A 300 11.15 11.85 -3.34
C ILE A 300 10.58 13.02 -4.12
N GLU A 301 10.97 14.25 -3.79
CA GLU A 301 10.59 15.43 -4.55
C GLU A 301 11.07 15.36 -6.00
N GLN A 302 12.32 14.92 -6.21
CA GLN A 302 12.87 14.74 -7.55
C GLN A 302 12.11 13.66 -8.35
N ALA A 303 11.72 12.56 -7.69
CA ALA A 303 10.99 11.47 -8.34
C ALA A 303 9.53 11.82 -8.69
N LEU A 304 8.95 12.84 -8.05
CA LEU A 304 7.62 13.36 -8.37
C LEU A 304 7.61 14.25 -9.61
N ILE A 305 8.77 14.77 -10.04
CA ILE A 305 8.88 15.57 -11.26
C ILE A 305 8.83 14.61 -12.47
N PRO A 306 7.85 14.75 -13.38
CA PRO A 306 7.75 13.88 -14.55
C PRO A 306 9.02 13.95 -15.41
N ASN A 307 9.59 12.80 -15.74
CA ASN A 307 10.72 12.69 -16.65
C ASN A 307 10.34 11.79 -17.85
N PRO A 308 10.07 12.36 -19.04
CA PRO A 308 9.71 11.60 -20.23
C PRO A 308 10.77 10.56 -20.64
N ASP A 309 12.05 10.86 -20.41
CA ASP A 309 13.17 9.99 -20.78
C ASP A 309 13.31 8.77 -19.85
N SER A 310 12.62 8.79 -18.71
CA SER A 310 12.58 7.67 -17.76
C SER A 310 11.42 6.70 -17.98
N ALA A 311 10.57 6.94 -19.00
CA ALA A 311 9.42 6.11 -19.29
C ALA A 311 9.84 4.69 -19.71
N VAL A 312 9.58 3.70 -18.85
CA VAL A 312 9.76 2.29 -19.20
C VAL A 312 8.50 1.82 -19.92
N ASP A 313 8.68 1.21 -21.10
CA ASP A 313 7.58 0.68 -21.89
C ASP A 313 6.89 -0.49 -21.17
N ALA A 314 5.68 -0.26 -20.64
CA ALA A 314 4.87 -1.27 -19.99
C ALA A 314 4.49 -2.42 -20.96
N ALA A 315 4.44 -2.17 -22.27
CA ALA A 315 4.14 -3.20 -23.27
C ALA A 315 5.25 -4.25 -23.38
N ALA A 316 6.48 -3.95 -22.93
CA ALA A 316 7.56 -4.93 -22.85
C ALA A 316 7.36 -5.97 -21.72
N ILE A 317 6.45 -5.68 -20.78
CA ILE A 317 6.15 -6.52 -19.61
C ILE A 317 4.78 -7.17 -19.73
N PHE A 318 3.79 -6.45 -20.28
CA PHE A 318 2.40 -6.89 -20.32
C PHE A 318 1.87 -6.95 -21.76
N ALA A 319 1.48 -8.15 -22.19
CA ALA A 319 0.85 -8.35 -23.48
C ALA A 319 -0.67 -8.37 -23.31
N ARG A 320 -1.39 -8.12 -24.42
CA ARG A 320 -2.86 -8.26 -24.48
C ARG A 320 -3.62 -7.49 -23.38
N THR A 321 -3.10 -6.34 -22.99
CA THR A 321 -3.73 -5.43 -22.04
C THR A 321 -5.18 -5.14 -22.44
N GLY A 322 -6.10 -5.28 -21.49
CA GLY A 322 -7.55 -5.12 -21.66
C GLY A 322 -8.27 -6.34 -22.24
N GLN A 323 -7.56 -7.41 -22.60
CA GLN A 323 -8.14 -8.60 -23.25
C GLN A 323 -8.10 -9.84 -22.35
N SER A 324 -7.49 -9.77 -21.15
CA SER A 324 -7.21 -10.95 -20.34
C SER A 324 -8.47 -11.68 -19.91
N ALA A 325 -9.47 -10.92 -19.46
CA ALA A 325 -10.78 -11.47 -19.08
C ALA A 325 -11.43 -12.30 -20.20
N ALA A 326 -11.39 -11.80 -21.44
CA ALA A 326 -11.97 -12.49 -22.59
C ALA A 326 -11.20 -13.78 -22.91
N ILE A 327 -9.88 -13.69 -23.01
CA ILE A 327 -9.02 -14.84 -23.37
C ILE A 327 -9.10 -15.95 -22.32
N LEU A 328 -9.05 -15.59 -21.04
CA LEU A 328 -9.17 -16.55 -19.94
C LEU A 328 -10.55 -17.19 -19.92
N ARG A 329 -11.63 -16.41 -20.10
CA ARG A 329 -12.99 -16.96 -20.14
C ARG A 329 -13.16 -17.94 -21.30
N THR A 330 -12.76 -17.56 -22.51
CA THR A 330 -12.78 -18.47 -23.67
C THR A 330 -12.06 -19.77 -23.39
N ARG A 331 -10.87 -19.70 -22.77
CA ARG A 331 -10.13 -20.91 -22.43
C ARG A 331 -10.84 -21.77 -21.38
N MET A 332 -11.37 -21.16 -20.32
CA MET A 332 -12.09 -21.89 -19.27
C MET A 332 -13.34 -22.59 -19.83
N TYR A 333 -14.13 -21.91 -20.66
CA TYR A 333 -15.33 -22.48 -21.28
C TYR A 333 -15.03 -23.56 -22.31
N THR A 334 -13.93 -23.41 -23.06
CA THR A 334 -13.43 -24.48 -23.95
C THR A 334 -13.07 -25.74 -23.16
N VAL A 335 -12.43 -25.59 -22.00
CA VAL A 335 -12.06 -26.73 -21.14
C VAL A 335 -13.27 -27.36 -20.47
N LEU A 336 -14.27 -26.56 -20.10
CA LEU A 336 -15.55 -27.02 -19.53
C LEU A 336 -16.47 -27.67 -20.57
N ASP A 337 -16.15 -27.60 -21.86
CA ASP A 337 -17.03 -28.02 -22.96
C ASP A 337 -18.41 -27.34 -22.91
N LEU A 338 -18.40 -26.03 -22.63
CA LEU A 338 -19.61 -25.19 -22.54
C LEU A 338 -19.51 -24.00 -23.50
N PRO A 339 -20.62 -23.59 -24.13
CA PRO A 339 -20.64 -22.32 -24.86
C PRO A 339 -20.51 -21.16 -23.88
N GLU A 340 -19.72 -20.15 -24.27
CA GLU A 340 -19.60 -18.91 -23.51
C GLU A 340 -20.95 -18.20 -23.36
N PRO A 341 -21.17 -17.49 -22.25
CA PRO A 341 -22.31 -16.61 -22.11
C PRO A 341 -22.26 -15.46 -23.12
N ALA A 342 -23.43 -15.00 -23.56
CA ALA A 342 -23.55 -13.93 -24.57
C ALA A 342 -23.04 -12.55 -24.10
N TRP A 343 -22.92 -12.32 -22.79
CA TRP A 343 -22.40 -11.07 -22.25
C TRP A 343 -20.87 -11.00 -22.34
N GLN A 344 -20.34 -9.79 -22.49
CA GLN A 344 -18.90 -9.57 -22.60
C GLN A 344 -18.17 -9.90 -21.28
N ALA A 345 -17.03 -10.58 -21.36
CA ALA A 345 -16.11 -10.73 -20.24
C ALA A 345 -15.44 -9.37 -19.97
N ARG A 346 -15.64 -8.83 -18.78
CA ARG A 346 -15.04 -7.56 -18.36
C ARG A 346 -14.45 -7.71 -16.95
N PRO A 347 -13.29 -7.09 -16.68
CA PRO A 347 -12.80 -6.97 -15.32
C PRO A 347 -13.72 -6.08 -14.48
N ASP A 348 -14.05 -6.53 -13.27
CA ASP A 348 -14.73 -5.68 -12.29
C ASP A 348 -13.77 -4.61 -11.75
N PRO A 349 -14.23 -3.37 -11.53
CA PRO A 349 -13.45 -2.36 -10.86
C PRO A 349 -12.93 -2.83 -9.49
N LEU A 350 -11.86 -2.21 -9.02
CA LEU A 350 -11.31 -2.48 -7.70
C LEU A 350 -12.23 -1.87 -6.62
N PRO A 351 -12.47 -2.57 -5.50
CA PRO A 351 -13.22 -2.00 -4.39
C PRO A 351 -12.45 -0.82 -3.78
N THR A 352 -13.19 0.14 -3.24
CA THR A 352 -12.61 1.22 -2.44
C THR A 352 -11.98 0.64 -1.17
N PRO A 353 -10.72 0.96 -0.83
CA PRO A 353 -10.12 0.49 0.41
C PRO A 353 -10.88 0.95 1.66
N GLU A 354 -11.14 0.03 2.58
CA GLU A 354 -11.65 0.33 3.91
C GLU A 354 -10.47 0.33 4.88
N ILE A 355 -9.93 1.51 5.17
CA ILE A 355 -8.75 1.69 6.01
C ILE A 355 -9.04 2.76 7.07
N THR A 356 -8.73 2.46 8.32
CA THR A 356 -8.75 3.46 9.39
C THR A 356 -7.61 4.44 9.19
N LEU A 357 -7.94 5.71 9.01
CA LEU A 357 -6.96 6.78 8.86
C LEU A 357 -6.45 7.18 10.25
N THR A 358 -5.13 7.17 10.41
CA THR A 358 -4.44 7.66 11.59
C THR A 358 -3.66 8.92 11.21
N GLU A 359 -3.81 9.99 11.99
CA GLU A 359 -2.97 11.18 11.89
C GLU A 359 -1.92 11.17 13.01
N PRO A 360 -0.74 11.77 12.82
CA PRO A 360 0.27 11.87 13.86
C PRO A 360 -0.24 12.65 15.08
N ASP A 361 0.06 12.15 16.27
CA ASP A 361 -0.24 12.80 17.55
C ASP A 361 0.85 13.79 17.98
N ALA A 362 2.05 13.73 17.41
CA ALA A 362 3.15 14.63 17.68
C ALA A 362 3.82 15.12 16.39
N LEU A 363 4.02 16.43 16.29
CA LEU A 363 4.56 17.09 15.11
C LEU A 363 5.67 18.07 15.50
N ARG A 364 6.79 17.96 14.81
CA ARG A 364 7.84 18.97 14.81
C ARG A 364 7.51 20.02 13.76
N VAL A 365 7.38 21.27 14.17
CA VAL A 365 6.82 22.34 13.34
C VAL A 365 7.87 23.40 13.05
N GLN A 366 8.06 23.68 11.75
CA GLN A 366 8.86 24.78 11.23
C GLN A 366 7.93 25.82 10.62
N ILE A 367 8.15 27.09 10.97
CA ILE A 367 7.36 28.21 10.48
C ILE A 367 8.32 29.29 10.01
N ASP A 368 8.10 29.74 8.79
CA ASP A 368 8.80 30.86 8.17
C ASP A 368 7.77 31.96 7.84
N GLY A 369 8.18 33.24 7.91
CA GLY A 369 7.32 34.39 7.58
C GLY A 369 6.67 35.09 8.79
N THR A 370 5.98 36.20 8.53
CA THR A 370 5.33 37.05 9.54
C THR A 370 3.86 37.37 9.19
N THR A 371 3.59 37.78 7.95
CA THR A 371 2.22 38.08 7.46
C THR A 371 1.57 36.86 6.82
N THR A 372 2.34 36.10 6.05
CA THR A 372 1.97 34.79 5.50
C THR A 372 2.94 33.78 6.08
N LEU A 373 2.41 32.78 6.77
CA LEU A 373 3.21 31.74 7.40
C LEU A 373 3.34 30.56 6.44
N THR A 374 4.56 30.20 6.08
CA THR A 374 4.84 28.91 5.45
C THR A 374 5.17 27.91 6.55
N MET A 375 4.33 26.89 6.71
CA MET A 375 4.42 25.92 7.78
C MET A 375 4.74 24.52 7.23
N ARG A 376 5.78 23.90 7.80
CA ARG A 376 6.17 22.51 7.52
C ARG A 376 6.11 21.72 8.81
N ARG A 377 5.30 20.65 8.84
CA ARG A 377 5.10 19.82 10.03
C ARG A 377 5.54 18.40 9.76
N PHE A 378 6.45 17.88 10.56
CA PHE A 378 7.04 16.56 10.42
C PHE A 378 6.56 15.67 11.57
N PRO A 379 6.03 14.46 11.31
CA PRO A 379 5.74 13.49 12.36
C PRO A 379 6.96 13.23 13.23
N VAL A 380 6.79 13.24 14.55
CA VAL A 380 7.83 12.77 15.46
C VAL A 380 7.81 11.25 15.47
N VAL A 381 8.94 10.63 15.11
CA VAL A 381 9.09 9.18 15.12
C VAL A 381 10.18 8.82 16.13
N LEU A 382 9.83 8.03 17.15
CA LEU A 382 10.77 7.69 18.22
C LEU A 382 12.03 6.97 17.69
N GLY A 383 13.19 7.57 17.93
CA GLY A 383 14.49 7.07 17.49
C GLY A 383 14.96 7.60 16.14
N GLU A 384 14.15 8.41 15.44
CA GLU A 384 14.56 9.10 14.22
C GLU A 384 15.06 10.52 14.53
N PRO A 385 15.98 11.08 13.72
CA PRO A 385 16.41 12.47 13.85
C PRO A 385 15.23 13.43 13.65
N GLU A 386 15.07 14.36 14.58
CA GLU A 386 14.05 15.40 14.50
C GLU A 386 14.60 16.67 13.83
N PRO A 387 13.88 17.29 12.88
CA PRO A 387 14.28 18.59 12.34
C PRO A 387 14.19 19.69 13.43
N PRO A 388 14.83 20.86 13.24
CA PRO A 388 14.64 21.99 14.15
C PRO A 388 13.20 22.49 14.10
N GLY A 389 12.75 23.14 15.16
CA GLY A 389 11.37 23.68 15.28
C GLY A 389 10.75 23.41 16.65
N HIS A 390 9.57 23.95 16.91
CA HIS A 390 8.85 23.66 18.15
C HIS A 390 8.08 22.34 18.04
N LEU A 391 7.81 21.74 19.20
CA LEU A 391 7.03 20.52 19.29
C LEU A 391 5.57 20.87 19.56
N ALA A 392 4.66 20.38 18.73
CA ALA A 392 3.23 20.42 18.95
C ALA A 392 2.73 19.00 19.19
N VAL A 393 1.90 18.78 20.21
CA VAL A 393 1.44 17.44 20.62
C VAL A 393 -0.05 17.42 20.92
N SER A 394 -0.73 16.34 20.53
CA SER A 394 -2.11 16.06 20.92
C SER A 394 -2.18 15.66 22.38
N GLU A 395 -3.25 16.04 23.09
CA GLU A 395 -3.51 15.54 24.44
C GLU A 395 -3.61 14.01 24.53
N HIS A 396 -3.89 13.32 23.41
CA HIS A 396 -3.95 11.85 23.35
C HIS A 396 -2.61 11.17 23.05
N ALA A 397 -1.52 11.95 22.95
CA ALA A 397 -0.20 11.36 22.76
C ALA A 397 0.11 10.39 23.90
N THR A 398 0.48 9.17 23.52
CA THR A 398 0.66 8.07 24.49
C THR A 398 1.99 8.13 25.22
N ASP A 399 2.95 8.89 24.69
CA ASP A 399 4.26 9.12 25.29
C ASP A 399 4.25 10.44 26.09
N PRO A 400 4.32 10.37 27.44
CA PRO A 400 4.32 11.57 28.28
C PRO A 400 5.55 12.46 28.06
N GLU A 401 6.69 11.91 27.60
CA GLU A 401 7.90 12.72 27.34
C GLU A 401 7.66 13.71 26.20
N LEU A 402 6.80 13.38 25.24
CA LEU A 402 6.41 14.29 24.16
C LEU A 402 5.59 15.46 24.72
N LEU A 403 4.62 15.20 25.59
CA LEU A 403 3.79 16.22 26.23
C LEU A 403 4.60 17.13 27.16
N GLU A 404 5.58 16.59 27.88
CA GLU A 404 6.48 17.37 28.74
C GLU A 404 7.36 18.36 27.95
N ARG A 405 7.75 18.00 26.73
CA ARG A 405 8.57 18.82 25.82
C ARG A 405 7.75 19.71 24.89
N ALA A 406 6.43 19.53 24.83
CA ALA A 406 5.55 20.23 23.90
C ALA A 406 5.56 21.73 24.17
N ALA A 407 5.71 22.56 23.14
CA ALA A 407 5.46 23.99 23.22
C ALA A 407 3.96 24.29 23.07
N VAL A 408 3.28 23.48 22.25
CA VAL A 408 1.84 23.57 21.98
C VAL A 408 1.20 22.22 22.27
N VAL A 409 0.16 22.21 23.11
CA VAL A 409 -0.71 21.05 23.30
C VAL A 409 -2.07 21.35 22.69
N TRP A 410 -2.60 20.47 21.84
CA TRP A 410 -3.95 20.63 21.28
C TRP A 410 -4.91 19.55 21.78
N SER A 411 -6.16 19.93 22.00
CA SER A 411 -7.22 18.99 22.35
C SER A 411 -7.52 18.05 21.18
N ALA A 412 -7.83 16.79 21.45
CA ALA A 412 -8.30 15.83 20.46
C ALA A 412 -9.79 16.06 20.13
N THR A 413 -10.57 16.54 21.09
CA THR A 413 -12.01 16.83 20.93
C THR A 413 -12.36 18.31 21.09
N ARG A 414 -13.49 18.72 20.48
CA ARG A 414 -14.09 20.04 20.70
C ARG A 414 -14.71 20.10 22.09
N HIS A 415 -14.59 21.23 22.78
CA HIS A 415 -15.24 21.49 24.06
C HIS A 415 -16.42 22.44 23.85
N GLU A 416 -17.64 21.91 23.77
CA GLU A 416 -18.83 22.70 23.38
C GLU A 416 -19.21 23.80 24.38
N HIS A 417 -18.84 23.62 25.66
CA HIS A 417 -19.07 24.62 26.70
C HIS A 417 -17.79 25.39 26.99
N PRO A 418 -17.82 26.74 26.96
CA PRO A 418 -16.64 27.57 27.24
C PRO A 418 -15.99 27.31 28.61
N ALA A 419 -16.80 26.98 29.63
CA ALA A 419 -16.29 26.66 30.96
C ALA A 419 -15.41 25.38 30.96
N ASP A 420 -15.82 24.36 30.22
CA ASP A 420 -15.05 23.11 30.08
C ASP A 420 -13.73 23.37 29.32
N ALA A 421 -13.77 24.23 28.30
CA ALA A 421 -12.58 24.66 27.57
C ALA A 421 -11.59 25.42 28.47
N ASP A 422 -12.09 26.35 29.28
CA ASP A 422 -11.29 27.12 30.25
C ASP A 422 -10.66 26.18 31.31
N GLU A 423 -11.44 25.25 31.87
CA GLU A 423 -10.96 24.25 32.83
C GLU A 423 -9.89 23.35 32.20
N TRP A 424 -10.15 22.83 31.01
CA TRP A 424 -9.22 21.99 30.25
C TRP A 424 -7.91 22.71 29.95
N GLY A 425 -7.97 23.95 29.46
CA GLY A 425 -6.79 24.73 29.11
C GLY A 425 -5.90 24.99 30.34
N ALA A 426 -6.52 25.39 31.45
CA ALA A 426 -5.82 25.63 32.70
C ALA A 426 -5.24 24.34 33.29
N ALA A 427 -5.97 23.22 33.23
CA ALA A 427 -5.51 21.92 33.69
C ALA A 427 -4.32 21.40 32.85
N THR A 428 -4.39 21.54 31.53
CA THR A 428 -3.34 21.11 30.59
C THR A 428 -2.03 21.86 30.84
N LEU A 429 -2.08 23.19 30.97
CA LEU A 429 -0.88 24.00 31.23
C LEU A 429 -0.27 23.77 32.62
N ARG A 430 -1.10 23.45 33.63
CA ARG A 430 -0.62 23.02 34.95
C ARG A 430 0.03 21.64 34.88
N ARG A 431 -0.56 20.71 34.13
CA ARG A 431 -0.10 19.33 34.02
C ARG A 431 1.22 19.23 33.26
N TRP A 432 1.41 20.04 32.23
CA TRP A 432 2.59 20.02 31.35
C TRP A 432 3.37 21.34 31.42
N PRO A 433 4.38 21.46 32.30
CA PRO A 433 5.10 22.72 32.52
C PRO A 433 5.84 23.28 31.29
N GLY A 434 6.23 22.42 30.33
CA GLY A 434 6.86 22.84 29.08
C GLY A 434 5.92 23.57 28.12
N ALA A 435 4.61 23.26 28.17
CA ALA A 435 3.61 23.83 27.28
C ALA A 435 3.47 25.34 27.48
N GLN A 436 3.63 26.09 26.40
CA GLN A 436 3.39 27.54 26.37
C GLN A 436 1.95 27.86 25.96
N LEU A 437 1.37 26.98 25.14
CA LEU A 437 0.00 27.05 24.68
C LEU A 437 -0.74 25.74 24.87
N ALA A 438 -1.99 25.84 25.34
CA ALA A 438 -3.00 24.80 25.22
C ALA A 438 -4.10 25.30 24.28
N VAL A 439 -4.47 24.52 23.27
CA VAL A 439 -5.34 24.96 22.17
C VAL A 439 -6.51 24.01 22.00
N THR A 440 -7.72 24.57 22.00
CA THR A 440 -8.94 23.82 21.75
C THR A 440 -9.86 24.56 20.78
N GLU A 441 -10.98 23.95 20.47
CA GLU A 441 -12.06 24.46 19.64
C GLU A 441 -13.35 24.45 20.47
N VAL A 442 -14.13 25.53 20.42
CA VAL A 442 -15.41 25.65 21.15
C VAL A 442 -16.61 25.56 20.22
N GLU A 443 -16.49 26.12 19.03
CA GLU A 443 -17.42 26.02 17.91
C GLU A 443 -16.64 25.67 16.65
N PRO A 444 -17.28 25.13 15.60
CA PRO A 444 -16.60 24.83 14.34
C PRO A 444 -15.76 26.02 13.82
N GLY A 445 -14.45 25.85 13.84
CA GLY A 445 -13.46 26.85 13.45
C GLY A 445 -13.17 27.95 14.48
N ALA A 446 -13.88 28.03 15.62
CA ALA A 446 -13.56 28.97 16.70
C ALA A 446 -12.51 28.35 17.63
N ILE A 447 -11.24 28.69 17.37
CA ILE A 447 -10.09 28.17 18.11
C ILE A 447 -9.79 29.09 19.30
N VAL A 448 -9.64 28.49 20.48
CA VAL A 448 -9.25 29.18 21.71
C VAL A 448 -7.87 28.68 22.13
N ALA A 449 -6.94 29.60 22.30
CA ALA A 449 -5.59 29.33 22.79
C ALA A 449 -5.38 29.96 24.17
N PHE A 450 -5.03 29.12 25.12
CA PHE A 450 -4.70 29.48 26.50
C PHE A 450 -3.19 29.61 26.66
N ARG A 451 -2.75 30.73 27.21
CA ARG A 451 -1.35 31.00 27.49
C ARG A 451 -1.04 30.74 28.96
N ARG A 452 0.22 30.35 29.23
CA ARG A 452 0.70 30.10 30.59
C ARG A 452 0.61 31.33 31.51
N ASN A 453 0.65 32.54 30.98
CA ASN A 453 0.50 33.77 31.75
C ASN A 453 -0.96 34.08 32.15
N GLY A 454 -1.92 33.24 31.76
CA GLY A 454 -3.35 33.41 32.06
C GLY A 454 -4.13 34.12 30.95
N ASP A 455 -3.46 34.63 29.91
CA ASP A 455 -4.14 35.24 28.76
C ASP A 455 -4.84 34.16 27.91
N ARG A 456 -5.93 34.56 27.27
CA ARG A 456 -6.60 33.76 26.23
C ARG A 456 -6.77 34.55 24.95
N VAL A 457 -6.66 33.86 23.83
CA VAL A 457 -6.90 34.41 22.49
C VAL A 457 -7.89 33.49 21.78
N THR A 458 -8.90 34.09 21.17
CA THR A 458 -9.86 33.39 20.32
C THR A 458 -9.68 33.87 18.89
N VAL A 459 -9.66 32.94 17.94
CA VAL A 459 -9.60 33.24 16.50
C VAL A 459 -10.56 32.35 15.73
N GLN A 460 -11.09 32.87 14.63
CA GLN A 460 -11.74 32.04 13.62
C GLN A 460 -10.68 31.45 12.70
N ALA A 461 -10.65 30.13 12.58
CA ALA A 461 -9.70 29.36 11.80
C ALA A 461 -10.42 28.55 10.71
N THR A 462 -9.79 28.47 9.54
CA THR A 462 -10.15 27.48 8.50
C THR A 462 -9.18 26.30 8.45
N VAL A 463 -8.30 26.19 9.45
CA VAL A 463 -7.26 25.17 9.58
C VAL A 463 -7.48 24.32 10.85
N PRO A 464 -6.93 23.10 10.93
CA PRO A 464 -7.04 22.27 12.12
C PRO A 464 -6.41 22.91 13.37
N ARG A 465 -6.89 22.52 14.55
CA ARG A 465 -6.39 22.94 15.88
C ARG A 465 -4.85 22.89 16.00
N SER A 466 -4.22 21.83 15.51
CA SER A 466 -2.76 21.67 15.56
C SER A 466 -1.99 22.67 14.69
N VAL A 467 -2.56 23.10 13.55
CA VAL A 467 -2.01 24.17 12.69
C VAL A 467 -2.23 25.53 13.35
N ALA A 468 -3.47 25.81 13.77
CA ALA A 468 -3.83 27.07 14.41
C ALA A 468 -2.98 27.33 15.65
N GLY A 469 -2.81 26.33 16.52
CA GLY A 469 -2.00 26.45 17.72
C GLY A 469 -0.52 26.75 17.45
N SER A 470 0.05 26.16 16.40
CA SER A 470 1.43 26.44 16.01
C SER A 470 1.59 27.83 15.40
N ALA A 471 0.62 28.29 14.61
CA ALA A 471 0.60 29.66 14.08
C ALA A 471 0.45 30.71 15.19
N LEU A 472 -0.42 30.47 16.17
CA LEU A 472 -0.59 31.33 17.35
C LEU A 472 0.66 31.35 18.24
N TYR A 473 1.36 30.21 18.38
CA TYR A 473 2.64 30.15 19.07
C TYR A 473 3.69 31.06 18.42
N HIS A 474 3.83 30.96 17.10
CA HIS A 474 4.74 31.82 16.31
C HIS A 474 4.37 33.29 16.43
N TRP A 475 3.09 33.61 16.32
CA TRP A 475 2.56 34.96 16.49
C TRP A 475 2.91 35.57 17.85
N ILE A 476 2.78 34.80 18.94
CA ILE A 476 3.13 35.26 20.30
C ILE A 476 4.62 35.61 20.42
N LEU A 477 5.49 34.84 19.75
CA LEU A 477 6.94 35.05 19.84
C LEU A 477 7.42 36.23 19.00
N HIS A 478 6.75 36.55 17.89
CA HIS A 478 7.25 37.48 16.88
C HIS A 478 6.40 38.75 16.66
N GLY A 479 5.21 38.85 17.24
CA GLY A 479 4.35 40.03 17.11
C GLY A 479 3.45 40.03 15.85
N GLN A 480 2.56 41.03 15.77
CA GLN A 480 1.27 40.98 15.08
C GLN A 480 1.24 41.17 13.54
N PRO A 481 0.35 40.45 12.83
CA PRO A 481 -0.52 40.97 11.79
C PRO A 481 -1.77 41.62 12.37
N SER A 482 -2.34 42.61 11.68
CA SER A 482 -3.36 43.51 12.25
C SER A 482 -4.80 42.98 12.25
N VAL A 483 -5.17 41.99 11.42
CA VAL A 483 -6.57 41.50 11.29
C VAL A 483 -6.68 40.03 10.82
N GLU A 484 -5.77 39.57 9.97
CA GLU A 484 -5.81 38.22 9.37
C GLU A 484 -4.40 37.67 9.19
N LEU A 485 -4.25 36.35 9.31
CA LEU A 485 -3.00 35.63 9.10
C LEU A 485 -3.22 34.46 8.13
N ALA A 486 -2.53 34.51 6.99
CA ALA A 486 -2.54 33.44 6.00
C ALA A 486 -1.53 32.35 6.35
N ILE A 487 -1.92 31.08 6.17
CA ILE A 487 -1.11 29.91 6.50
C ILE A 487 -1.02 28.99 5.27
N GLU A 488 0.20 28.76 4.80
CA GLU A 488 0.54 27.78 3.79
C GLU A 488 1.10 26.52 4.46
N ALA A 489 0.24 25.52 4.62
CA ALA A 489 0.54 24.25 5.29
C ALA A 489 0.01 23.06 4.47
N GLY A 490 0.37 22.99 3.19
CA GLY A 490 -0.02 21.90 2.28
C GLY A 490 -1.54 21.65 2.22
N ALA A 491 -1.96 20.43 2.55
CA ALA A 491 -3.36 20.04 2.60
C ALA A 491 -4.18 20.85 3.62
N ASN A 492 -3.52 21.42 4.64
CA ASN A 492 -4.12 22.14 5.76
C ASN A 492 -3.88 23.66 5.69
N SER A 493 -3.59 24.21 4.51
CA SER A 493 -3.53 25.67 4.31
C SER A 493 -4.86 26.36 4.58
N GLY A 494 -4.82 27.59 5.07
CA GLY A 494 -6.01 28.38 5.40
C GLY A 494 -5.66 29.70 6.06
N VAL A 495 -6.56 30.22 6.90
CA VAL A 495 -6.40 31.54 7.55
C VAL A 495 -6.84 31.52 9.01
N LEU A 496 -6.29 32.44 9.81
CA LEU A 496 -6.78 32.84 11.13
C LEU A 496 -7.28 34.29 11.10
N ARG A 497 -8.40 34.57 11.77
CA ARG A 497 -9.02 35.90 11.90
C ARG A 497 -9.34 36.20 13.36
N TRP A 498 -9.06 37.42 13.81
CA TRP A 498 -9.28 37.88 15.19
C TRP A 498 -10.64 38.52 15.38
#